data_AF-A0A233SPS3-F1
#
_entry.id   AF-A0A233SPS3-F1
#
_cell.length_a   1.000
_cell.length_b   1.000
_cell.length_c   1.000
_cell.angle_alpha   90.00
_cell.angle_beta   90.00
_cell.angle_gamma   90.00
#
_symmetry.space_group_name_H-M   'P 1'
#
loop_
_entity.id
_entity.type
_entity.pdbx_description
1 polymer ?
#
loop_
_entity_poly.entity_id
_entity_poly.type
_entity_poly.pdbx_seq_one_letter_code
_entity_poly.pdbx_strand_id
1 'polypeptide(L)'
;MSTQYTPLSSLPYPQATDPADLPAHLKALADALDGRTVLRFADAAARDAKVTSPVAGMLAWIGTPGRLMYYTGSAWVPAAPSPVYKINLDAGDTTTATYTETLNNAVGDPMAASFTAPASGQVLVTIGGYLWSSVANYSSFMSANIRNSSNTVVLAADDNRAALLNSTSKASVSAQFLVTGLTPGATYTGTPAYRSGATTNTANFDSRFIRIDPIP
;
A
#
# COMPACT_ATOMS: atom_id res chain seq x y z
N MET A 1 3.86 33.74 -36.71
CA MET A 1 5.18 33.48 -36.14
C MET A 1 5.15 32.10 -35.52
N SER A 2 6.16 31.25 -35.77
CA SER A 2 6.25 29.93 -35.13
C SER A 2 7.04 30.03 -33.84
N THR A 3 6.41 29.74 -32.70
CA THR A 3 7.09 29.62 -31.41
C THR A 3 8.23 28.60 -31.52
N GLN A 4 9.42 28.98 -31.09
CA GLN A 4 10.60 28.10 -31.02
C GLN A 4 10.72 27.47 -29.64
N TYR A 5 11.36 26.30 -29.58
CA TYR A 5 11.39 25.46 -28.39
C TYR A 5 12.79 24.93 -28.08
N THR A 6 13.15 24.85 -26.81
CA THR A 6 14.42 24.21 -26.41
C THR A 6 14.44 22.73 -26.81
N PRO A 7 15.59 22.18 -27.23
CA PRO A 7 15.62 20.83 -27.81
C PRO A 7 15.34 19.70 -26.82
N LEU A 8 15.66 19.89 -25.53
CA LEU A 8 15.51 18.86 -24.51
C LEU A 8 14.11 18.85 -23.90
N SER A 9 13.66 20.01 -23.44
CA SER A 9 12.39 20.09 -22.72
C SER A 9 11.26 20.55 -23.62
N SER A 10 11.51 21.18 -24.76
CA SER A 10 10.50 21.93 -25.52
C SER A 10 9.93 23.13 -24.75
N LEU A 11 10.78 23.96 -24.13
CA LEU A 11 10.37 25.21 -23.48
C LEU A 11 10.31 26.35 -24.50
N PRO A 12 9.24 27.17 -24.53
CA PRO A 12 9.16 28.30 -25.45
C PRO A 12 10.20 29.36 -25.09
N TYR A 13 10.80 29.98 -26.11
CA TYR A 13 11.70 31.12 -25.91
C TYR A 13 11.57 32.15 -27.06
N PRO A 14 11.72 33.45 -26.76
CA PRO A 14 11.53 34.51 -27.74
C PRO A 14 12.61 34.50 -28.83
N GLN A 15 12.20 34.82 -30.06
CA GLN A 15 13.05 35.05 -31.22
C GLN A 15 13.23 36.53 -31.49
N ALA A 16 14.28 36.88 -32.23
CA ALA A 16 14.55 38.27 -32.65
C ALA A 16 13.42 38.88 -33.50
N THR A 17 12.58 38.04 -34.13
CA THR A 17 11.44 38.45 -34.95
C THR A 17 10.12 38.55 -34.18
N ASP A 18 10.09 38.15 -32.90
CA ASP A 18 8.87 38.19 -32.09
C ASP A 18 8.53 39.62 -31.65
N PRO A 19 7.26 39.94 -31.36
CA PRO A 19 6.87 41.26 -30.87
C PRO A 19 7.55 41.55 -29.53
N ALA A 20 7.79 42.83 -29.26
CA ALA A 20 8.36 43.28 -27.99
C ALA A 20 7.32 43.23 -26.85
N ASP A 21 6.89 42.02 -26.46
CA ASP A 21 5.94 41.75 -25.37
C ASP A 21 6.57 40.80 -24.33
N LEU A 22 7.39 41.38 -23.45
CA LEU A 22 8.05 40.63 -22.38
C LEU A 22 7.07 39.94 -21.42
N PRO A 23 5.96 40.57 -20.98
CA PRO A 23 4.94 39.88 -20.18
C PRO A 23 4.40 38.60 -20.84
N ALA A 24 4.08 38.65 -22.14
CA ALA A 24 3.59 37.47 -22.85
C ALA A 24 4.64 36.35 -22.93
N HIS A 25 5.89 36.69 -23.24
CA HIS A 25 6.98 35.71 -23.35
C HIS A 25 7.30 35.04 -22.01
N LEU A 26 7.37 35.82 -20.92
CA LEU A 26 7.63 35.28 -19.58
C LEU A 26 6.46 34.42 -19.09
N LYS A 27 5.21 34.82 -19.37
CA LYS A 27 4.04 34.00 -19.04
C LYS A 27 4.06 32.66 -19.78
N ALA A 28 4.34 32.66 -21.09
CA ALA A 28 4.39 31.42 -21.87
C ALA A 28 5.45 30.45 -21.33
N LEU A 29 6.62 30.94 -20.92
CA LEU A 29 7.65 30.13 -20.29
C LEU A 29 7.20 29.59 -18.92
N ALA A 30 6.59 30.43 -18.08
CA ALA A 30 6.10 30.02 -16.77
C ALA A 30 5.03 28.92 -16.88
N ASP A 31 4.05 29.09 -17.77
CA ASP A 31 3.01 28.09 -18.03
C ASP A 31 3.62 26.76 -18.51
N ALA A 32 4.69 26.81 -19.33
CA ALA A 32 5.40 25.61 -19.79
C ALA A 32 6.24 24.94 -18.68
N LEU A 33 6.71 25.70 -17.68
CA LEU A 33 7.45 25.18 -16.53
C LEU A 33 6.54 24.57 -15.46
N ASP A 34 5.31 25.06 -15.29
CA ASP A 34 4.36 24.52 -14.32
C ASP A 34 4.06 23.03 -14.58
N GLY A 35 4.04 22.60 -15.86
CA GLY A 35 3.88 21.19 -16.22
C GLY A 35 5.13 20.31 -16.02
N ARG A 36 6.28 20.90 -15.70
CA ARG A 36 7.59 20.23 -15.64
C ARG A 36 8.30 20.37 -14.30
N THR A 37 7.72 21.13 -13.38
CA THR A 37 8.19 21.31 -12.01
C THR A 37 7.33 20.51 -11.04
N VAL A 38 7.85 20.24 -9.84
CA VAL A 38 7.05 19.65 -8.78
C VAL A 38 6.22 20.76 -8.13
N LEU A 39 4.96 20.85 -8.54
CA LEU A 39 3.99 21.77 -7.95
C LEU A 39 3.75 21.39 -6.47
N ARG A 40 3.56 22.38 -5.59
CA ARG A 40 3.39 22.15 -4.15
C ARG A 40 2.02 22.64 -3.69
N PHE A 41 1.26 21.75 -3.05
CA PHE A 41 -0.08 22.03 -2.54
C PHE A 41 -0.19 21.62 -1.07
N ALA A 42 -1.12 22.25 -0.34
CA ALA A 42 -1.38 21.91 1.06
C ALA A 42 -1.90 20.46 1.21
N ASP A 43 -2.81 20.06 0.31
CA ASP A 43 -3.44 18.74 0.28
C ASP A 43 -3.90 18.38 -1.15
N ALA A 44 -4.59 17.25 -1.28
CA ALA A 44 -5.15 16.81 -2.56
C ALA A 44 -6.25 17.73 -3.11
N ALA A 45 -7.11 18.28 -2.25
CA ALA A 45 -8.21 19.15 -2.69
C ALA A 45 -7.70 20.47 -3.26
N ALA A 46 -6.69 21.07 -2.62
CA ALA A 46 -6.01 22.27 -3.10
C ALA A 46 -5.33 22.04 -4.45
N ARG A 47 -4.72 20.86 -4.66
CA ARG A 47 -4.18 20.46 -5.96
C ARG A 47 -5.29 20.35 -7.00
N ASP A 48 -6.34 19.59 -6.71
CA ASP A 48 -7.40 19.28 -7.68
C ASP A 48 -8.20 20.54 -8.07
N ALA A 49 -8.30 21.53 -7.18
CA ALA A 49 -8.89 22.84 -7.48
C ALA A 49 -8.01 23.73 -8.39
N LYS A 50 -6.69 23.55 -8.36
CA LYS A 50 -5.74 24.36 -9.15
C LYS A 50 -5.34 23.68 -10.46
N VAL A 51 -5.29 22.35 -10.49
CA VAL A 51 -4.92 21.56 -11.65
C VAL A 51 -6.16 20.91 -12.24
N THR A 52 -6.90 21.68 -13.04
CA THR A 52 -8.17 21.25 -13.64
C THR A 52 -8.00 20.42 -14.92
N SER A 53 -6.81 20.38 -15.49
CA SER A 53 -6.48 19.60 -16.70
C SER A 53 -5.10 18.95 -16.57
N PRO A 54 -4.93 17.99 -15.64
CA PRO A 54 -3.66 17.30 -15.44
C PRO A 54 -3.28 16.46 -16.66
N VAL A 55 -1.98 16.37 -16.94
CA VAL A 55 -1.41 15.54 -18.01
C VAL A 55 -0.70 14.32 -17.43
N ALA A 56 -0.69 13.21 -18.15
CA ALA A 56 0.01 12.00 -17.71
C ALA A 56 1.50 12.31 -17.46
N GLY A 57 2.01 11.84 -16.33
CA GLY A 57 3.39 12.09 -15.86
C GLY A 57 3.58 13.40 -15.09
N MET A 58 2.56 14.26 -14.97
CA MET A 58 2.64 15.48 -14.15
C MET A 58 2.92 15.12 -12.68
N LEU A 59 3.81 15.87 -12.02
CA LEU A 59 4.24 15.65 -10.63
C LEU A 59 3.73 16.75 -9.69
N ALA A 60 3.31 16.36 -8.49
CA ALA A 60 2.90 17.29 -7.44
C ALA A 60 3.24 16.77 -6.05
N TRP A 61 3.70 17.64 -5.16
CA TRP A 61 3.79 17.39 -3.73
C TRP A 61 2.52 17.85 -3.03
N ILE A 62 1.97 17.01 -2.15
CA ILE A 62 0.88 17.37 -1.23
C ILE A 62 1.40 17.36 0.21
N GLY A 63 1.16 18.45 0.95
CA GLY A 63 1.61 18.63 2.33
C GLY A 63 0.96 17.67 3.32
N THR A 64 -0.29 17.29 3.07
CA THR A 64 -1.02 16.26 3.83
C THR A 64 -1.47 15.15 2.86
N PRO A 65 -1.00 13.89 3.02
CA PRO A 65 -0.18 13.36 4.12
C PRO A 65 1.35 13.54 3.97
N GLY A 66 1.83 14.41 3.07
CA GLY A 66 3.26 14.65 2.90
C GLY A 66 3.91 13.66 1.95
N ARG A 67 3.54 13.72 0.66
CA ARG A 67 4.09 12.80 -0.35
C ARG A 67 4.11 13.38 -1.76
N LEU A 68 5.01 12.84 -2.58
CA LEU A 68 5.06 13.07 -4.01
C LEU A 68 3.98 12.22 -4.70
N MET A 69 3.25 12.84 -5.62
CA MET A 69 2.20 12.25 -6.43
C MET A 69 2.56 12.42 -7.91
N TYR A 70 2.11 11.51 -8.75
CA TYR A 70 2.09 11.69 -10.20
C TYR A 70 0.70 11.40 -10.76
N TYR A 71 0.36 12.05 -11.87
CA TYR A 71 -0.89 11.78 -12.58
C TYR A 71 -0.70 10.68 -13.61
N THR A 72 -1.53 9.64 -13.59
CA THR A 72 -1.44 8.49 -14.51
C THR A 72 -2.08 8.75 -15.88
N GLY A 73 -2.73 9.90 -16.06
CA GLY A 73 -3.66 10.15 -17.17
C GLY A 73 -5.13 9.94 -16.80
N SER A 74 -5.41 9.35 -15.62
CA SER A 74 -6.77 9.18 -15.10
C SER A 74 -6.89 9.58 -13.62
N ALA A 75 -5.86 9.33 -12.82
CA ALA A 75 -5.88 9.62 -11.39
C ALA A 75 -4.50 10.07 -10.87
N TRP A 76 -4.52 10.82 -9.77
CA TRP A 76 -3.31 11.13 -9.00
C TRP A 76 -2.98 9.97 -8.05
N VAL A 77 -1.78 9.41 -8.17
CA VAL A 77 -1.31 8.31 -7.32
C VAL A 77 0.03 8.65 -6.67
N PRO A 78 0.38 8.05 -5.53
CA PRO A 78 1.70 8.24 -4.92
C PRO A 78 2.84 7.81 -5.87
N ALA A 79 3.92 8.59 -5.92
CA ALA A 79 5.09 8.27 -6.74
C ALA A 79 5.93 7.13 -6.17
N ALA A 80 5.92 6.96 -4.84
CA ALA A 80 6.49 5.81 -4.17
C ALA A 80 5.35 4.97 -3.56
N PRO A 81 5.34 3.65 -3.76
CA PRO A 81 4.45 2.77 -3.02
C PRO A 81 4.71 2.94 -1.52
N SER A 82 3.65 2.99 -0.72
CA SER A 82 3.77 3.05 0.75
C SER A 82 3.35 1.72 1.35
N PRO A 83 4.12 1.17 2.31
CA PRO A 83 3.68 0.00 3.05
C PRO A 83 2.36 0.26 3.75
N VAL A 84 1.51 -0.76 3.79
CA VAL A 84 0.30 -0.76 4.62
C VAL A 84 0.61 -1.53 5.89
N TYR A 85 0.32 -0.96 7.05
CA TYR A 85 0.54 -1.60 8.35
C TYR A 85 -0.74 -1.55 9.17
N LYS A 86 -1.18 -2.69 9.68
CA LYS A 86 -2.24 -2.80 10.68
C LYS A 86 -1.75 -3.63 11.85
N ILE A 87 -2.11 -3.18 13.05
CA ILE A 87 -1.81 -3.84 14.31
C ILE A 87 -3.09 -3.94 15.14
N ASN A 88 -3.23 -5.05 15.88
CA ASN A 88 -4.22 -5.23 16.93
C ASN A 88 -3.47 -5.67 18.19
N LEU A 89 -3.55 -4.84 19.23
CA LEU A 89 -2.89 -5.06 20.52
C LEU A 89 -3.76 -5.88 21.48
N ASP A 90 -4.95 -6.30 21.06
CA ASP A 90 -5.84 -7.10 21.88
C ASP A 90 -5.56 -8.60 21.69
N ALA A 91 -5.62 -9.31 22.81
CA ALA A 91 -5.40 -10.74 22.86
C ALA A 91 -6.64 -11.50 22.37
N GLY A 92 -6.42 -12.63 21.71
CA GLY A 92 -7.48 -13.53 21.34
C GLY A 92 -7.00 -14.96 21.16
N ASP A 93 -7.96 -15.87 21.08
CA ASP A 93 -7.68 -17.29 20.97
C ASP A 93 -8.57 -18.01 19.97
N THR A 94 -8.15 -19.21 19.58
CA THR A 94 -8.99 -20.15 18.84
C THR A 94 -8.56 -21.59 19.10
N THR A 95 -9.51 -22.51 19.08
CA THR A 95 -9.26 -23.96 19.05
C THR A 95 -9.49 -24.52 17.63
N THR A 96 -9.82 -23.69 16.66
CA THR A 96 -10.21 -24.15 15.32
C THR A 96 -9.00 -24.67 14.56
N ALA A 97 -9.10 -25.88 13.99
CA ALA A 97 -8.03 -26.49 13.19
C ALA A 97 -7.95 -25.96 11.75
N THR A 98 -8.96 -25.21 11.31
CA THR A 98 -9.00 -24.47 10.05
C THR A 98 -8.76 -22.97 10.29
N TYR A 99 -8.21 -22.28 9.30
CA TYR A 99 -7.97 -20.84 9.39
C TYR A 99 -9.27 -20.04 9.56
N THR A 100 -9.28 -19.14 10.54
CA THR A 100 -10.33 -18.13 10.78
C THR A 100 -9.72 -16.73 10.80
N GLU A 101 -10.44 -15.72 10.29
CA GLU A 101 -9.98 -14.33 10.26
C GLU A 101 -10.37 -13.53 11.52
N THR A 102 -11.05 -14.19 12.46
CA THR A 102 -11.46 -13.64 13.76
C THR A 102 -11.05 -14.59 14.89
N LEU A 103 -10.54 -14.03 15.97
CA LEU A 103 -10.28 -14.75 17.22
C LEU A 103 -11.43 -14.59 18.21
N ASN A 104 -11.59 -15.57 19.09
CA ASN A 104 -12.41 -15.40 20.29
C ASN A 104 -11.74 -14.38 21.21
N ASN A 105 -12.56 -13.64 21.96
CA ASN A 105 -12.12 -12.68 22.97
C ASN A 105 -11.30 -11.48 22.45
N ALA A 106 -11.05 -11.39 21.14
CA ALA A 106 -10.41 -10.25 20.50
C ALA A 106 -11.42 -9.21 20.02
N VAL A 107 -11.12 -7.93 20.26
CA VAL A 107 -11.82 -6.76 19.73
C VAL A 107 -11.07 -6.22 18.52
N GLY A 108 -11.79 -5.83 17.47
CA GLY A 108 -11.20 -5.20 16.28
C GLY A 108 -10.82 -6.15 15.14
N ASP A 109 -11.16 -7.43 15.27
CA ASP A 109 -11.10 -8.39 14.16
C ASP A 109 -12.34 -8.24 13.24
N PRO A 110 -12.21 -8.54 11.94
CA PRO A 110 -10.99 -8.95 11.24
C PRO A 110 -10.06 -7.77 10.92
N MET A 111 -8.74 -8.01 11.00
CA MET A 111 -7.71 -7.02 10.69
C MET A 111 -7.48 -6.83 9.18
N ALA A 112 -8.48 -6.33 8.45
CA ALA A 112 -8.42 -6.15 6.99
C ALA A 112 -7.51 -4.97 6.58
N ALA A 113 -6.37 -5.24 5.95
CA ALA A 113 -5.43 -4.25 5.41
C ALA A 113 -5.60 -4.09 3.89
N SER A 114 -6.19 -2.97 3.45
CA SER A 114 -6.38 -2.66 2.02
C SER A 114 -5.11 -2.07 1.41
N PHE A 115 -4.75 -2.52 0.21
CA PHE A 115 -3.60 -2.03 -0.54
C PHE A 115 -3.86 -2.04 -2.04
N THR A 116 -3.10 -1.24 -2.79
CA THR A 116 -3.12 -1.24 -4.25
C THR A 116 -1.90 -2.00 -4.76
N ALA A 117 -2.11 -2.94 -5.68
CA ALA A 117 -1.03 -3.70 -6.28
C ALA A 117 -0.07 -2.78 -7.07
N PRO A 118 1.25 -2.88 -6.85
CA PRO A 118 2.23 -2.09 -7.58
C PRO A 118 2.36 -2.53 -9.05
N ALA A 119 3.15 -1.79 -9.83
CA ALA A 119 3.38 -2.09 -11.24
C ALA A 119 3.98 -3.48 -11.48
N SER A 120 4.83 -3.96 -10.57
CA SER A 120 5.37 -5.33 -10.61
C SER A 120 4.31 -6.43 -10.46
N GLY A 121 3.13 -6.12 -9.92
CA GLY A 121 2.13 -7.12 -9.53
C GLY A 121 2.56 -7.96 -8.32
N GLN A 122 3.52 -7.48 -7.52
CA GLN A 122 4.10 -8.22 -6.40
C GLN A 122 4.08 -7.41 -5.09
N VAL A 123 3.81 -8.08 -3.98
CA VAL A 123 3.95 -7.49 -2.64
C VAL A 123 4.60 -8.47 -1.68
N LEU A 124 5.30 -7.96 -0.69
CA LEU A 124 5.86 -8.74 0.41
C LEU A 124 4.95 -8.60 1.63
N VAL A 125 4.39 -9.70 2.09
CA VAL A 125 3.50 -9.73 3.25
C VAL A 125 4.30 -10.18 4.46
N THR A 126 4.28 -9.38 5.52
CA THR A 126 4.84 -9.73 6.82
C THR A 126 3.71 -9.80 7.82
N ILE A 127 3.67 -10.88 8.59
CA ILE A 127 2.68 -11.09 9.65
C ILE A 127 3.39 -11.55 10.91
N GLY A 128 2.81 -11.28 12.05
CA GLY A 128 3.36 -11.77 13.31
C GLY A 128 2.56 -11.32 14.51
N GLY A 129 3.04 -11.73 15.67
CA GLY A 129 2.47 -11.37 16.95
C GLY A 129 3.14 -12.14 18.08
N TYR A 130 2.57 -12.01 19.26
CA TYR A 130 2.96 -12.73 20.45
C TYR A 130 2.09 -13.98 20.59
N LEU A 131 2.68 -15.16 20.36
CA LEU A 131 1.96 -16.43 20.24
C LEU A 131 2.30 -17.36 21.40
N TRP A 132 1.39 -18.30 21.68
CA TRP A 132 1.64 -19.50 22.49
C TRP A 132 0.51 -20.52 22.32
N SER A 133 0.78 -21.76 22.73
CA SER A 133 -0.15 -22.90 22.71
C SER A 133 -0.50 -23.31 24.15
N SER A 134 -1.75 -23.65 24.44
CA SER A 134 -2.11 -24.19 25.77
C SER A 134 -1.61 -25.62 26.00
N VAL A 135 -1.24 -26.34 24.94
CA VAL A 135 -0.76 -27.72 25.01
C VAL A 135 0.65 -27.83 24.40
N ALA A 136 1.55 -28.56 25.07
CA ALA A 136 2.91 -28.79 24.59
C ALA A 136 2.93 -29.52 23.24
N ASN A 137 3.91 -29.18 22.39
CA ASN A 137 4.12 -29.73 21.05
C ASN A 137 3.00 -29.46 20.03
N TYR A 138 1.93 -28.77 20.39
CA TYR A 138 0.99 -28.21 19.43
C TYR A 138 1.37 -26.79 19.03
N SER A 139 0.95 -26.42 17.83
CA SER A 139 1.32 -25.15 17.22
C SER A 139 0.15 -24.17 17.17
N SER A 140 0.46 -22.89 17.38
CA SER A 140 -0.39 -21.76 17.04
C SER A 140 0.10 -21.19 15.72
N PHE A 141 -0.79 -21.06 14.73
CA PHE A 141 -0.44 -20.58 13.39
C PHE A 141 -1.17 -19.28 13.09
N MET A 142 -0.42 -18.30 12.62
CA MET A 142 -0.94 -17.08 12.00
C MET A 142 -0.42 -17.02 10.57
N SER A 143 -1.30 -16.88 9.59
CA SER A 143 -0.99 -16.62 8.17
C SER A 143 -1.87 -15.45 7.69
N ALA A 144 -2.07 -15.27 6.38
CA ALA A 144 -3.01 -14.28 5.87
C ALA A 144 -3.70 -14.74 4.58
N ASN A 145 -4.97 -14.37 4.43
CA ASN A 145 -5.68 -14.44 3.17
C ASN A 145 -5.51 -13.13 2.40
N ILE A 146 -5.29 -13.22 1.09
CA ILE A 146 -5.33 -12.09 0.17
C ILE A 146 -6.58 -12.20 -0.68
N ARG A 147 -7.36 -11.12 -0.73
CA ARG A 147 -8.62 -11.03 -1.48
C ARG A 147 -8.57 -9.91 -2.50
N ASN A 148 -9.20 -10.11 -3.65
CA ASN A 148 -9.44 -9.03 -4.61
C ASN A 148 -10.62 -8.14 -4.16
N SER A 149 -10.91 -7.08 -4.91
CA SER A 149 -12.02 -6.15 -4.65
C SER A 149 -13.42 -6.81 -4.69
N SER A 150 -13.56 -7.95 -5.34
CA SER A 150 -14.77 -8.79 -5.33
C SER A 150 -14.83 -9.75 -4.15
N ASN A 151 -13.97 -9.56 -3.14
CA ASN A 151 -13.87 -10.38 -1.93
C ASN A 151 -13.48 -11.87 -2.18
N THR A 152 -13.02 -12.19 -3.39
CA THR A 152 -12.55 -13.53 -3.74
C THR A 152 -11.14 -13.74 -3.22
N VAL A 153 -10.89 -14.86 -2.53
CA VAL A 153 -9.55 -15.23 -2.08
C VAL A 153 -8.69 -15.57 -3.28
N VAL A 154 -7.66 -14.77 -3.53
CA VAL A 154 -6.66 -14.99 -4.59
C VAL A 154 -5.42 -15.69 -4.06
N LEU A 155 -5.17 -15.60 -2.74
CA LEU A 155 -4.18 -16.40 -2.04
C LEU A 155 -4.72 -16.74 -0.65
N ALA A 156 -4.89 -18.02 -0.36
CA ALA A 156 -5.36 -18.47 0.95
C ALA A 156 -4.20 -18.50 1.97
N ALA A 157 -4.57 -18.39 3.25
CA ALA A 157 -3.72 -18.69 4.38
C ALA A 157 -3.22 -20.14 4.31
N ASP A 158 -1.95 -20.35 4.65
CA ASP A 158 -1.29 -21.65 4.53
C ASP A 158 -0.15 -21.75 5.55
N ASP A 159 0.09 -22.97 6.02
CA ASP A 159 1.09 -23.25 7.07
C ASP A 159 2.52 -22.97 6.61
N ASN A 160 2.81 -23.15 5.32
CA ASN A 160 4.13 -22.84 4.76
C ASN A 160 4.41 -21.33 4.73
N ARG A 161 3.39 -20.50 4.96
CA ARG A 161 3.46 -19.03 5.02
C ARG A 161 2.98 -18.50 6.36
N ALA A 162 3.13 -19.30 7.42
CA ALA A 162 2.64 -18.94 8.75
C ALA A 162 3.78 -18.51 9.68
N ALA A 163 3.52 -17.46 10.48
CA ALA A 163 4.22 -17.28 11.74
C ALA A 163 3.67 -18.33 12.71
N LEU A 164 4.57 -19.15 13.26
CA LEU A 164 4.18 -20.29 14.09
C LEU A 164 4.99 -20.36 15.37
N LEU A 165 4.34 -20.87 16.42
CA LEU A 165 5.01 -21.25 17.65
C LEU A 165 4.47 -22.59 18.13
N ASN A 166 5.36 -23.53 18.43
CA ASN A 166 5.05 -24.89 18.88
C ASN A 166 5.37 -25.10 20.37
N SER A 167 5.07 -24.11 21.20
CA SER A 167 5.45 -24.08 22.61
C SER A 167 4.36 -23.51 23.50
N THR A 168 4.33 -23.97 24.75
CA THR A 168 3.55 -23.35 25.83
C THR A 168 4.20 -22.09 26.37
N SER A 169 5.49 -21.88 26.09
CA SER A 169 6.15 -20.60 26.36
C SER A 169 5.70 -19.56 25.34
N LYS A 170 5.55 -18.32 25.79
CA LYS A 170 5.14 -17.21 24.93
C LYS A 170 6.34 -16.63 24.19
N ALA A 171 6.17 -16.34 22.90
CA ALA A 171 7.21 -15.73 22.08
C ALA A 171 6.63 -14.76 21.05
N SER A 172 7.40 -13.71 20.73
CA SER A 172 7.14 -12.87 19.57
C SER A 172 7.67 -13.57 18.33
N VAL A 173 6.80 -13.85 17.37
CA VAL A 173 7.14 -14.55 16.13
C VAL A 173 6.59 -13.79 14.93
N SER A 174 7.29 -13.88 13.81
CA SER A 174 6.84 -13.31 12.55
C SER A 174 7.26 -14.19 11.37
N ALA A 175 6.54 -14.06 10.28
CA ALA A 175 6.85 -14.69 9.00
C ALA A 175 6.66 -13.67 7.89
N GLN A 176 7.39 -13.89 6.79
CA GLN A 176 7.32 -13.06 5.61
C GLN A 176 7.22 -13.94 4.37
N PHE A 177 6.37 -13.56 3.42
CA PHE A 177 6.20 -14.27 2.17
C PHE A 177 5.85 -13.34 1.02
N LEU A 178 6.28 -13.73 -0.17
CA LEU A 178 6.00 -13.01 -1.41
C LEU A 178 4.61 -13.39 -1.93
N VAL A 179 3.86 -12.39 -2.38
CA VAL A 179 2.62 -12.55 -3.15
C VAL A 179 2.87 -12.01 -4.55
N THR A 180 2.55 -12.80 -5.57
CA THR A 180 2.78 -12.47 -6.98
C THR A 180 1.50 -12.63 -7.80
N GLY A 181 1.51 -12.15 -9.04
CA GLY A 181 0.39 -12.31 -9.97
C GLY A 181 -0.78 -11.37 -9.70
N LEU A 182 -0.55 -10.29 -8.94
CA LEU A 182 -1.57 -9.26 -8.71
C LEU A 182 -1.72 -8.38 -9.95
N THR A 183 -2.93 -7.96 -10.26
CA THR A 183 -3.19 -7.03 -11.36
C THR A 183 -2.73 -5.62 -10.97
N PRO A 184 -1.77 -5.00 -11.68
CA PRO A 184 -1.28 -3.67 -11.36
C PRO A 184 -2.41 -2.64 -11.23
N GLY A 185 -2.35 -1.81 -10.18
CA GLY A 185 -3.35 -0.77 -9.93
C GLY A 185 -4.67 -1.28 -9.35
N ALA A 186 -4.92 -2.58 -9.29
CA ALA A 186 -6.10 -3.13 -8.64
C ALA A 186 -5.96 -3.11 -7.10
N THR A 187 -7.09 -2.96 -6.41
CA THR A 187 -7.16 -3.00 -4.95
C THR A 187 -7.35 -4.41 -4.43
N TYR A 188 -6.60 -4.75 -3.40
CA TYR A 188 -6.65 -6.01 -2.68
C TYR A 188 -6.75 -5.76 -1.17
N THR A 189 -7.11 -6.81 -0.43
CA THR A 189 -7.14 -6.80 1.03
C THR A 189 -6.36 -8.00 1.56
N GLY A 190 -5.39 -7.75 2.44
CA GLY A 190 -4.74 -8.79 3.23
C GLY A 190 -5.35 -8.86 4.63
N THR A 191 -5.75 -10.05 5.05
CA THR A 191 -6.37 -10.27 6.36
C THR A 191 -5.64 -11.40 7.08
N PRO A 192 -5.07 -11.16 8.27
CA PRO A 192 -4.58 -12.21 9.15
C PRO A 192 -5.59 -13.34 9.33
N ALA A 193 -5.10 -14.57 9.32
CA ALA A 193 -5.90 -15.75 9.61
C ALA A 193 -5.18 -16.64 10.61
N TYR A 194 -5.94 -17.26 11.50
CA TYR A 194 -5.43 -17.95 12.67
C TYR A 194 -5.96 -19.38 12.70
N ARG A 195 -5.14 -20.33 13.15
CA ARG A 195 -5.60 -21.67 13.49
C ARG A 195 -4.78 -22.28 14.61
N SER A 196 -5.39 -23.24 15.27
CA SER A 196 -4.71 -24.16 16.16
C SER A 196 -4.23 -25.40 15.41
N GLY A 197 -3.10 -25.97 15.84
CA GLY A 197 -2.61 -27.24 15.34
C GLY A 197 -3.50 -28.44 15.69
N ALA A 198 -4.39 -28.30 16.68
CA ALA A 198 -5.41 -29.29 17.03
C ALA A 198 -6.56 -28.65 17.80
N THR A 199 -7.74 -29.28 17.77
CA THR A 199 -8.93 -28.81 18.50
C THR A 199 -8.80 -28.89 20.01
N THR A 200 -7.85 -29.67 20.52
CA THR A 200 -7.50 -29.76 21.95
C THR A 200 -6.50 -28.70 22.39
N ASN A 201 -5.91 -27.94 21.46
CA ASN A 201 -5.01 -26.83 21.75
C ASN A 201 -5.73 -25.49 21.60
N THR A 202 -5.66 -24.66 22.64
CA THR A 202 -6.05 -23.25 22.56
C THR A 202 -4.85 -22.48 22.03
N ALA A 203 -4.91 -22.10 20.76
CA ALA A 203 -3.92 -21.25 20.14
C ALA A 203 -4.20 -19.80 20.51
N ASN A 204 -3.21 -19.13 21.11
CA ASN A 204 -3.34 -17.78 21.63
C ASN A 204 -2.47 -16.82 20.83
N PHE A 205 -2.99 -15.62 20.61
CA PHE A 205 -2.37 -14.58 19.80
C PHE A 205 -2.64 -13.22 20.44
N ASP A 206 -1.60 -12.40 20.54
CA ASP A 206 -1.65 -11.05 21.10
C ASP A 206 -0.71 -10.15 20.27
N SER A 207 -0.89 -8.84 20.30
CA SER A 207 0.00 -7.86 19.65
C SER A 207 0.26 -8.21 18.18
N ARG A 208 -0.83 -8.56 17.49
CA ARG A 208 -0.84 -9.12 16.13
C ARG A 208 -0.68 -8.01 15.11
N PHE A 209 0.03 -8.26 14.03
CA PHE A 209 0.16 -7.29 12.95
C PHE A 209 0.17 -7.95 11.56
N ILE A 210 -0.19 -7.14 10.56
CA ILE A 210 0.06 -7.39 9.15
C ILE A 210 0.70 -6.15 8.53
N ARG A 211 1.75 -6.37 7.76
CA ARG A 211 2.44 -5.39 6.95
C ARG A 211 2.46 -5.86 5.50
N ILE A 212 2.13 -4.99 4.57
CA ILE A 212 2.16 -5.26 3.14
C ILE A 212 3.06 -4.23 2.51
N ASP A 213 4.23 -4.66 2.06
CA ASP A 213 5.23 -3.83 1.41
C ASP A 213 5.12 -4.03 -0.11
N PRO A 214 4.76 -3.00 -0.89
CA PRO A 214 4.76 -3.11 -2.33
C PRO A 214 6.19 -3.25 -2.87
N ILE A 215 6.38 -4.14 -3.84
CA ILE A 215 7.64 -4.27 -4.57
C ILE A 215 7.48 -3.44 -5.85
N PRO A 216 8.28 -2.37 -6.07
CA PRO A 216 8.17 -1.52 -7.26
C PRO A 216 8.32 -2.30 -8.57
#